data_AF-A0A556MYE5-F1
#
_entry.id   AF-A0A556MYE5-F1
#
_cell.length_a   1.000
_cell.length_b   1.000
_cell.length_c   1.000
_cell.angle_alpha   90.00
_cell.angle_beta   90.00
_cell.angle_gamma   90.00
#
_symmetry.space_group_name_H-M   'P 1'
#
loop_
_entity.id
_entity.type
_entity.pdbx_description
1 polymer ?
#
loop_
_entity_poly.entity_id
_entity_poly.type
_entity_poly.pdbx_seq_one_letter_code
_entity_poly.pdbx_strand_id
1 'polypeptide(L)'
;MINKKGKRKIVFEGETYYWFVKKESEADFLSIGSEDKSTLILYHINQINDEFIHPKIAVLQSEKMSPGAYSFFPPLSDESISGSTVRAILNWYFIQVR
;
A
#
# COMPACT_ATOMS: atom_id res chain seq x y z
N MET A 1 -6.47 12.41 -10.20
CA MET A 1 -6.06 13.76 -9.79
C MET A 1 -4.82 13.65 -8.89
N ILE A 2 -3.71 14.28 -9.27
CA ILE A 2 -2.47 14.32 -8.50
C ILE A 2 -2.40 15.70 -7.84
N ASN A 3 -2.22 15.78 -6.53
CA ASN A 3 -2.09 17.08 -5.85
C ASN A 3 -0.66 17.64 -5.97
N LYS A 4 -0.45 18.90 -5.56
CA LYS A 4 0.86 19.58 -5.58
C LYS A 4 1.98 18.89 -4.79
N LYS A 5 1.66 17.87 -3.97
CA LYS A 5 2.62 17.04 -3.21
C LYS A 5 2.87 15.67 -3.85
N GLY A 6 2.45 15.47 -5.11
CA GLY A 6 2.61 14.20 -5.82
C GLY A 6 1.66 13.10 -5.33
N LYS A 7 0.71 13.40 -4.43
CA LYS A 7 -0.26 12.42 -3.93
C LYS A 7 -1.37 12.21 -4.95
N ARG A 8 -1.66 10.96 -5.23
CA ARG A 8 -2.74 10.50 -6.10
C ARG A 8 -3.93 10.09 -5.22
N LYS A 9 -5.14 10.26 -5.73
CA LYS A 9 -6.39 9.88 -5.04
C LYS A 9 -7.00 8.62 -5.67
N ILE A 10 -7.58 7.76 -4.84
CA ILE A 10 -8.44 6.65 -5.26
C ILE A 10 -9.64 6.54 -4.32
N VAL A 11 -10.80 6.16 -4.86
CA VAL A 11 -12.00 5.82 -4.07
C VAL A 11 -12.17 4.30 -4.13
N PHE A 12 -12.37 3.70 -2.97
CA PHE A 12 -12.43 2.25 -2.77
C PHE A 12 -13.38 1.93 -1.61
N GLU A 13 -14.36 1.03 -1.83
CA GLU A 13 -15.39 0.67 -0.82
C GLU A 13 -16.08 1.89 -0.17
N GLY A 14 -16.33 2.96 -0.93
CA GLY A 14 -16.93 4.20 -0.43
C GLY A 14 -15.99 5.13 0.34
N GLU A 15 -14.76 4.70 0.63
CA GLU A 15 -13.74 5.48 1.35
C GLU A 15 -12.74 6.14 0.37
N THR A 16 -12.25 7.33 0.72
CA THR A 16 -11.20 8.03 -0.05
C THR A 16 -9.83 7.68 0.52
N TYR A 17 -8.93 7.26 -0.36
CA TYR A 17 -7.52 7.03 -0.06
C TYR A 17 -6.62 7.94 -0.89
N TYR A 18 -5.53 8.38 -0.26
CA TYR A 18 -4.43 9.09 -0.89
C TYR A 18 -3.19 8.22 -0.87
N TRP A 19 -2.44 8.24 -1.98
CA TRP A 19 -1.24 7.44 -2.09
C TRP A 19 -0.12 8.16 -2.83
N PHE A 20 1.12 7.79 -2.53
CA PHE A 20 2.31 8.32 -3.18
C PHE A 20 3.48 7.36 -3.01
N VAL A 21 4.45 7.44 -3.92
CA VAL A 21 5.73 6.75 -3.76
C VAL A 21 6.69 7.70 -3.03
N LYS A 22 7.21 7.25 -1.90
CA LYS A 22 8.28 7.90 -1.15
C LYS A 22 9.58 7.26 -1.57
N LYS A 23 10.52 8.08 -2.06
CA LYS A 23 11.87 7.62 -2.36
C LYS A 23 12.76 7.82 -1.15
N GLU A 24 13.42 6.77 -0.69
CA GLU A 24 14.43 6.82 0.37
C GLU A 24 15.77 6.28 -0.13
N SER A 25 16.83 6.45 0.65
CA SER A 25 18.20 6.09 0.25
C SER A 25 18.40 4.58 0.03
N GLU A 26 17.63 3.76 0.74
CA GLU A 26 17.77 2.30 0.73
C GLU A 26 16.65 1.59 -0.04
N ALA A 27 15.47 2.22 -0.12
CA ALA A 27 14.23 1.56 -0.52
C ALA A 27 13.16 2.58 -0.95
N ASP A 28 12.43 2.27 -2.02
CA ASP A 28 11.24 3.03 -2.43
C ASP A 28 10.00 2.42 -1.76
N PHE A 29 9.13 3.27 -1.20
CA PHE A 29 7.92 2.84 -0.50
C PHE A 29 6.67 3.43 -1.13
N LEU A 30 5.67 2.59 -1.38
CA LEU A 30 4.31 3.03 -1.63
C LEU A 30 3.61 3.26 -0.29
N SER A 31 3.22 4.51 -0.04
CA SER A 31 2.39 4.90 1.10
C SER A 31 0.95 5.08 0.66
N ILE A 32 0.01 4.46 1.37
CA ILE A 32 -1.43 4.55 1.16
C ILE A 32 -2.07 4.93 2.49
N GLY A 33 -2.81 6.04 2.53
CA GLY A 33 -3.51 6.48 3.73
C GLY A 33 -4.94 6.92 3.43
N SER A 34 -5.87 6.62 4.34
CA SER A 34 -7.25 7.11 4.24
C SER A 34 -7.33 8.62 4.51
N GLU A 35 -8.36 9.26 3.99
CA GLU A 35 -8.59 10.70 4.15
C GLU A 35 -8.77 11.13 5.61
N ASP A 36 -9.49 10.33 6.38
CA ASP A 36 -9.74 10.48 7.82
C ASP A 36 -8.52 10.11 8.69
N LYS A 37 -7.45 9.58 8.08
CA LYS A 37 -6.23 9.08 8.73
C LYS A 37 -6.45 7.87 9.66
N SER A 38 -7.58 7.17 9.56
CA SER A 38 -7.82 5.93 10.32
C SER A 38 -6.97 4.75 9.83
N THR A 39 -6.51 4.79 8.58
CA THR A 39 -5.72 3.74 7.94
C THR A 39 -4.43 4.29 7.34
N LEU A 40 -3.30 3.63 7.63
CA LEU A 40 -2.00 3.88 7.01
C LEU A 40 -1.29 2.55 6.70
N ILE A 41 -1.02 2.35 5.42
CA ILE A 41 -0.39 1.16 4.85
C ILE A 41 0.89 1.57 4.13
N LEU A 42 1.97 0.83 4.36
CA LEU A 42 3.23 0.93 3.62
C LEU A 42 3.53 -0.38 2.90
N TYR A 43 3.98 -0.26 1.67
CA TYR A 43 4.46 -1.37 0.85
C TYR A 43 5.85 -1.02 0.32
N HIS A 44 6.82 -1.88 0.59
CA HIS A 44 8.16 -1.76 -0.01
C HIS A 44 8.10 -2.18 -1.47
N ILE A 45 8.69 -1.40 -2.37
CA ILE A 45 8.66 -1.65 -3.81
C ILE A 45 9.86 -2.53 -4.20
N ASN A 46 9.69 -3.39 -5.19
CA ASN A 46 10.63 -4.40 -5.66
C ASN A 46 11.05 -5.40 -4.56
N GLN A 47 10.08 -5.83 -3.75
CA GLN A 47 10.33 -6.83 -2.70
C GLN A 47 10.69 -8.21 -3.26
N ILE A 48 10.34 -8.49 -4.50
CA ILE A 48 10.61 -9.76 -5.16
C ILE A 48 11.94 -9.61 -5.91
N ASN A 49 12.95 -10.30 -5.42
CA ASN A 49 14.23 -10.45 -6.08
C ASN A 49 14.53 -11.95 -6.28
N ASP A 50 15.68 -12.27 -6.88
CA ASP A 50 16.10 -13.64 -7.19
C ASP A 50 16.21 -14.54 -5.94
N GLU A 51 16.14 -13.98 -4.72
CA GLU A 51 16.18 -14.70 -3.43
C GLU A 51 14.79 -14.99 -2.83
N PHE A 52 13.71 -14.74 -3.58
CA PHE A 52 12.32 -15.10 -3.24
C PHE A 52 11.88 -14.73 -1.82
N ILE A 53 11.79 -13.43 -1.54
CA ILE A 53 11.22 -12.92 -0.31
C ILE A 53 9.70 -12.84 -0.46
N HIS A 54 8.95 -13.54 0.41
CA HIS A 54 7.50 -13.37 0.50
C HIS A 54 7.18 -11.89 0.77
N PRO A 55 6.54 -11.16 -0.17
CA PRO A 55 6.37 -9.72 0.00
C PRO A 55 5.48 -9.45 1.19
N LYS A 56 5.78 -8.37 1.89
CA LYS A 56 5.08 -7.93 3.09
C LYS A 56 4.43 -6.58 2.89
N ILE A 57 3.33 -6.38 3.59
CA ILE A 57 2.69 -5.09 3.78
C ILE A 57 2.81 -4.73 5.25
N ALA A 58 3.26 -3.50 5.53
CA ALA A 58 3.23 -2.93 6.86
C ALA A 58 1.96 -2.11 7.05
N VAL A 59 1.15 -2.49 8.04
CA VAL A 59 0.01 -1.70 8.51
C VAL A 59 0.48 -0.92 9.73
N LEU A 60 0.56 0.39 9.61
CA LEU A 60 1.05 1.25 10.69
C LEU A 60 -0.08 1.80 11.55
N GLN A 61 -1.25 1.98 10.96
CA GLN A 61 -2.46 2.44 11.64
C GLN A 61 -3.68 1.81 10.96
N SER A 62 -4.60 1.30 11.76
CA SER A 62 -5.86 0.73 11.29
C SER A 62 -6.81 0.54 12.49
N GLU A 63 -8.09 0.83 12.30
CA GLU A 63 -9.16 0.42 13.23
C GLU A 63 -9.67 -1.00 12.94
N LYS A 64 -9.30 -1.53 11.77
CA LYS A 64 -9.83 -2.78 11.20
C LYS A 64 -8.92 -3.98 11.47
N MET A 65 -7.62 -3.76 11.66
CA MET A 65 -6.65 -4.79 12.01
C MET A 65 -5.51 -4.22 12.86
N SER A 66 -4.81 -5.08 13.61
CA SER A 66 -3.68 -4.64 14.42
C SER A 66 -2.54 -4.08 13.55
N PRO A 67 -1.79 -3.08 14.04
CA PRO A 67 -0.55 -2.67 13.38
C PRO A 67 0.47 -3.81 13.35
N GLY A 68 1.17 -3.99 12.23
CA GLY A 68 2.11 -5.09 12.05
C GLY A 68 2.56 -5.28 10.60
N ALA A 69 3.45 -6.26 10.39
CA ALA A 69 3.89 -6.68 9.06
C ALA A 69 3.22 -8.00 8.68
N TYR A 70 2.59 -8.03 7.51
CA TYR A 70 1.76 -9.14 7.06
C TYR A 70 2.23 -9.66 5.72
N SER A 71 2.19 -10.97 5.54
CA SER A 71 2.45 -11.60 4.24
C SER A 71 1.39 -11.16 3.23
N PHE A 72 1.84 -10.77 2.05
CA PHE A 72 0.99 -10.27 0.99
C PHE A 72 1.08 -11.20 -0.24
N PHE A 73 -0.06 -11.78 -0.61
CA PHE A 73 -0.16 -12.71 -1.73
C PHE A 73 -1.43 -12.47 -2.55
N PRO A 74 -1.37 -12.60 -3.89
CA PRO A 74 -0.18 -12.89 -4.69
C PRO A 74 0.80 -11.69 -4.77
N PRO A 75 2.09 -11.93 -5.07
CA PRO A 75 3.05 -10.87 -5.35
C PRO A 75 2.56 -9.91 -6.44
N LEU A 76 2.95 -8.64 -6.36
CA LEU A 76 2.73 -7.66 -7.42
C LEU A 76 3.95 -7.57 -8.33
N SER A 77 3.72 -7.47 -9.64
CA SER A 77 4.72 -6.90 -10.54
C SER A 77 4.68 -5.38 -10.35
N ASP A 78 5.62 -4.86 -9.58
CA ASP A 78 5.64 -3.49 -9.08
C ASP A 78 6.72 -2.62 -9.73
N GLU A 79 7.26 -3.07 -10.88
CA GLU A 79 8.15 -2.31 -11.76
C GLU A 79 7.60 -0.89 -12.07
N SER A 80 6.26 -0.76 -12.09
CA SER A 80 5.60 0.56 -12.11
C SER A 80 4.40 0.61 -11.15
N ILE A 81 4.41 1.60 -10.25
CA ILE A 81 3.31 1.80 -9.30
C ILE A 81 2.17 2.56 -9.98
N SER A 82 1.01 1.91 -10.03
CA SER A 82 -0.21 2.46 -10.63
C SER A 82 -1.43 2.35 -9.71
N GLY A 83 -2.57 2.85 -10.17
CA GLY A 83 -3.83 2.71 -9.43
C GLY A 83 -4.25 1.24 -9.24
N SER A 84 -3.87 0.32 -10.14
CA SER A 84 -4.19 -1.11 -9.99
C SER A 84 -3.39 -1.75 -8.84
N THR A 85 -2.10 -1.41 -8.71
CA THR A 85 -1.23 -1.80 -7.59
C THR A 85 -1.87 -1.41 -6.26
N VAL A 86 -2.35 -0.16 -6.16
CA VAL A 86 -3.01 0.36 -4.95
C VAL A 86 -4.34 -0.37 -4.69
N ARG A 87 -5.15 -0.63 -5.72
CA ARG A 87 -6.39 -1.42 -5.55
C ARG A 87 -6.11 -2.83 -5.07
N ALA A 88 -5.05 -3.49 -5.56
CA ALA A 88 -4.71 -4.84 -5.12
C ALA A 88 -4.33 -4.88 -3.64
N ILE A 89 -3.55 -3.91 -3.16
CA ILE A 89 -3.21 -3.76 -1.73
C ILE A 89 -4.47 -3.49 -0.90
N LEU A 90 -5.34 -2.59 -1.34
CA LEU A 90 -6.59 -2.28 -0.64
C LEU A 90 -7.56 -3.49 -0.62
N ASN A 91 -7.71 -4.19 -1.74
CA ASN A 91 -8.48 -5.44 -1.80
C ASN A 91 -7.97 -6.45 -0.77
N TRP A 92 -6.65 -6.69 -0.73
CA TRP A 92 -6.06 -7.59 0.24
C TRP A 92 -6.35 -7.15 1.67
N TYR A 93 -6.15 -5.86 1.99
CA TYR A 93 -6.40 -5.31 3.32
C TYR A 93 -7.86 -5.53 3.77
N PHE A 94 -8.83 -5.27 2.90
CA PHE A 94 -10.24 -5.48 3.22
C PHE A 94 -10.64 -6.96 3.30
N ILE A 95 -9.91 -7.88 2.65
CA ILE A 95 -10.12 -9.32 2.80
C ILE A 95 -9.63 -9.79 4.18
N GLN A 96 -8.49 -9.29 4.68
CA GLN A 96 -7.95 -9.70 5.99
C GLN A 96 -8.83 -9.27 7.17
N VAL A 97 -9.68 -8.26 6.97
CA VAL A 97 -10.54 -7.66 7.99
C VAL A 97 -11.91 -8.34 8.08
N ARG A 98 -12.32 -9.10 7.07
CA ARG A 98 -13.59 -9.83 7.03
C ARG A 98 -13.46 -11.19 7.69
#